data_AF-K1KV13-F1
#
_entry.id   AF-K1KV13-F1
#
_cell.length_a   1.000
_cell.length_b   1.000
_cell.length_c   1.000
_cell.angle_alpha   90.00
_cell.angle_beta   90.00
_cell.angle_gamma   90.00
#
_symmetry.space_group_name_H-M   'P 1'
#
loop_
_entity.id
_entity.type
_entity.pdbx_description
1 polymer ?
#
loop_
_entity_poly.entity_id
_entity_poly.type
_entity_poly.pdbx_seq_one_letter_code
_entity_poly.pdbx_strand_id
1 'polypeptide(L)'
;MLGNNTSKDVFTFMDKALIIIIALRIMSGSIELTAAALMFKFNDLEKAFYINTLLALVGPVVLIVTTALALLGLAEKISLTRIICLFCGISLILFSLKSA
;
A
#
# COMPACT_ATOMS: atom_id res chain seq x y z
N MET A 1 -4.60 -0.04 43.52
CA MET A 1 -4.28 1.29 42.99
C MET A 1 -3.82 1.13 41.55
N LEU A 2 -4.42 1.93 40.64
CA LEU A 2 -3.88 2.39 39.35
C LEU A 2 -3.46 1.29 38.35
N GLY A 3 -4.05 1.12 37.18
CA GLY A 3 -4.88 2.00 36.38
C GLY A 3 -4.79 1.47 34.94
N ASN A 4 -5.94 1.39 34.29
CA ASN A 4 -6.18 1.32 32.85
C ASN A 4 -4.92 1.30 31.93
N ASN A 5 -4.54 0.14 31.39
CA ASN A 5 -3.50 0.02 30.34
C ASN A 5 -4.00 -0.71 29.07
N THR A 6 -5.29 -1.02 28.94
CA THR A 6 -5.83 -1.73 27.77
C THR A 6 -5.58 -0.99 26.45
N SER A 7 -5.44 0.35 26.47
CA SER A 7 -5.08 1.13 25.27
C SER A 7 -3.58 1.09 24.94
N LYS A 8 -2.70 0.85 25.92
CA LYS A 8 -1.26 0.63 25.69
C LYS A 8 -0.98 -0.80 25.21
N ASP A 9 -1.76 -1.77 25.67
CA ASP A 9 -1.57 -3.19 25.36
C ASP A 9 -1.87 -3.54 23.88
N VAL A 10 -2.90 -2.93 23.28
CA VAL A 10 -3.26 -3.11 21.86
C VAL A 10 -2.13 -2.63 20.93
N PHE A 11 -1.47 -1.52 21.26
CA PHE A 11 -0.33 -1.01 20.49
C PHE A 11 0.94 -1.85 20.66
N THR A 12 1.04 -2.66 21.72
CA THR A 12 2.13 -3.63 21.93
C THR A 12 1.90 -4.99 21.27
N PHE A 13 0.66 -5.35 20.92
CA PHE A 13 0.34 -6.69 20.39
C PHE A 13 0.52 -6.83 18.87
N MET A 14 0.58 -5.71 18.15
CA MET A 14 0.70 -5.68 16.69
C MET A 14 2.10 -5.23 16.29
N ASP A 15 2.73 -5.97 15.38
CA ASP A 15 4.07 -5.62 14.87
C ASP A 15 4.07 -4.18 14.34
N LYS A 16 5.09 -3.40 14.71
CA LYS A 16 5.23 -2.01 14.25
C LYS A 16 5.22 -1.92 12.73
N ALA A 17 5.82 -2.90 12.04
CA ALA A 17 5.79 -2.98 10.58
C ALA A 17 4.35 -3.16 10.05
N LEU A 18 3.54 -3.98 10.72
CA LEU A 18 2.14 -4.22 10.36
C LEU A 18 1.28 -2.97 10.55
N ILE A 19 1.45 -2.22 11.64
CA ILE A 19 0.76 -0.93 11.86
C ILE A 19 1.07 0.04 10.71
N ILE A 20 2.34 0.15 10.31
CA ILE A 20 2.75 1.03 9.22
C ILE A 20 2.13 0.57 7.89
N ILE A 21 2.13 -0.74 7.60
CA ILE A 21 1.53 -1.29 6.38
C ILE A 21 0.02 -0.97 6.33
N ILE A 22 -0.70 -1.17 7.43
CA ILE A 22 -2.13 -0.88 7.54
C ILE A 22 -2.37 0.62 7.30
N ALA A 23 -1.60 1.49 7.96
CA ALA A 23 -1.71 2.93 7.80
C ALA A 23 -1.47 3.37 6.35
N LEU A 24 -0.43 2.85 5.69
CA LEU A 24 -0.12 3.13 4.28
C LEU A 24 -1.25 2.66 3.34
N ARG A 25 -1.89 1.52 3.62
CA ARG A 25 -3.03 1.03 2.84
C ARG A 25 -4.26 1.91 3.02
N ILE A 26 -4.58 2.32 4.24
CA ILE A 26 -5.69 3.24 4.50
C ILE A 26 -5.44 4.57 3.79
N MET A 27 -4.22 5.11 3.89
CA MET A 27 -3.84 6.33 3.19
C MET A 27 -3.97 6.17 1.67
N SER A 28 -3.44 5.11 1.08
CA SER A 28 -3.56 4.85 -0.37
C SER A 28 -5.00 4.69 -0.82
N GLY A 29 -5.81 3.92 -0.09
CA GLY A 29 -7.22 3.73 -0.40
C GLY A 29 -8.01 5.05 -0.32
N SER A 30 -7.63 5.94 0.61
CA SER A 30 -8.24 7.27 0.69
C SER A 30 -7.90 8.16 -0.52
N ILE A 31 -6.69 7.99 -1.10
CA ILE A 31 -6.31 8.68 -2.35
C ILE A 31 -7.18 8.18 -3.51
N GLU A 32 -7.43 6.87 -3.62
CA GLU A 32 -8.33 6.33 -4.63
C GLU A 32 -9.77 6.84 -4.47
N LEU A 33 -10.28 6.85 -3.24
CA LEU A 33 -11.62 7.39 -2.97
C LEU A 33 -11.71 8.88 -3.29
N THR A 34 -10.66 9.65 -3.01
CA THR A 34 -10.58 11.09 -3.34
C THR A 34 -10.54 11.29 -4.85
N ALA A 35 -9.75 10.50 -5.57
CA ALA A 35 -9.70 10.54 -7.03
C ALA A 35 -11.07 10.21 -7.64
N ALA A 36 -11.74 9.16 -7.16
CA ALA A 36 -13.10 8.82 -7.59
C ALA A 36 -14.10 9.97 -7.31
N ALA A 37 -14.02 10.61 -6.15
CA ALA A 37 -14.84 11.76 -5.82
C ALA A 37 -14.58 12.96 -6.74
N LEU A 38 -13.31 13.21 -7.12
CA LEU A 38 -12.95 14.25 -8.09
C LEU A 38 -13.44 13.92 -9.51
N MET A 39 -13.30 12.66 -9.95
CA MET A 39 -13.85 12.20 -11.24
C MET A 39 -15.36 12.43 -11.30
N PHE A 40 -16.09 12.07 -10.23
CA PHE A 40 -17.52 12.31 -10.12
C PHE A 40 -17.87 13.80 -10.12
N LYS A 41 -17.12 14.62 -9.35
CA LYS A 41 -17.33 16.06 -9.27
C LYS A 41 -17.15 16.78 -10.60
N PHE A 42 -16.14 16.40 -11.37
CA PHE A 42 -15.87 17.04 -12.66
C PHE A 42 -16.79 16.54 -13.77
N ASN A 43 -17.31 15.32 -13.65
CA ASN A 43 -18.24 14.69 -14.58
C ASN A 43 -17.82 14.85 -16.06
N ASP A 44 -16.52 14.72 -16.30
CA ASP A 44 -15.85 14.98 -17.57
C ASP A 44 -14.87 13.83 -17.82
N LEU A 45 -15.03 13.16 -18.95
CA LEU A 45 -14.30 11.92 -19.25
C LEU A 45 -12.81 12.18 -19.46
N GLU A 46 -12.43 13.32 -20.03
CA GLU A 46 -11.04 13.68 -20.26
C GLU A 46 -10.34 13.98 -18.92
N LYS A 47 -10.98 14.78 -18.04
CA LYS A 47 -10.46 15.02 -16.69
C LYS A 47 -10.37 13.74 -15.87
N ALA A 48 -11.36 12.86 -15.98
CA ALA A 48 -11.34 11.58 -15.29
C ALA A 48 -10.19 10.69 -15.78
N PHE A 49 -9.92 10.67 -17.08
CA PHE A 49 -8.78 9.97 -17.66
C PHE A 49 -7.45 10.51 -17.10
N TYR A 50 -7.25 11.83 -17.06
CA TYR A 50 -6.05 12.42 -16.48
C TYR A 50 -5.86 12.06 -14.99
N ILE A 51 -6.94 12.13 -14.19
CA ILE A 51 -6.88 11.73 -12.78
C ILE A 51 -6.52 10.24 -12.66
N ASN A 52 -7.10 9.36 -13.48
CA ASN A 52 -6.84 7.93 -13.46
C ASN A 52 -5.38 7.61 -13.85
N THR A 53 -4.82 8.31 -14.83
CA THR A 53 -3.41 8.17 -15.22
C THR A 53 -2.46 8.56 -14.09
N LEU A 54 -2.77 9.64 -13.36
CA LEU A 54 -2.00 10.01 -12.16
C LEU A 54 -2.15 8.97 -11.04
N LEU A 55 -3.37 8.44 -10.85
CA LEU A 55 -3.68 7.43 -9.84
C LEU A 55 -3.02 6.08 -10.12
N ALA A 56 -2.78 5.75 -11.40
CA ALA A 56 -2.17 4.50 -11.83
C ALA A 56 -0.77 4.26 -11.21
N LEU A 57 -0.06 5.32 -10.80
CA LEU A 57 1.24 5.21 -10.13
C LEU A 57 1.11 4.93 -8.61
N VAL A 58 0.02 5.36 -7.97
CA VAL A 58 -0.15 5.29 -6.52
C VAL A 58 -0.17 3.85 -6.03
N GLY A 59 -0.97 2.98 -6.69
CA GLY A 59 -1.08 1.56 -6.34
C GLY A 59 0.26 0.81 -6.37
N PRO A 60 1.01 0.87 -7.49
CA PRO A 60 2.34 0.27 -7.62
C PRO A 60 3.35 0.76 -6.57
N VAL A 61 3.41 2.07 -6.31
CA VAL A 61 4.35 2.63 -5.31
C VAL A 61 4.02 2.11 -3.91
N VAL A 62 2.74 2.16 -3.52
CA VAL A 62 2.31 1.68 -2.19
C VAL A 62 2.50 0.17 -2.06
N LEU A 63 2.24 -0.60 -3.12
CA LEU A 63 2.50 -2.04 -3.14
C LEU A 63 3.98 -2.36 -2.88
N ILE A 64 4.90 -1.66 -3.55
CA ILE A 64 6.34 -1.88 -3.37
C ILE A 64 6.77 -1.55 -1.94
N VAL A 65 6.38 -0.38 -1.42
CA VAL A 65 6.74 0.05 -0.06
C VAL A 65 6.17 -0.90 0.99
N THR A 66 4.88 -1.26 0.89
CA THR A 66 4.25 -2.18 1.85
C THR A 66 4.85 -3.58 1.79
N THR A 67 5.21 -4.06 0.60
CA THR A 67 5.89 -5.35 0.44
C THR A 67 7.29 -5.33 1.04
N ALA A 68 8.06 -4.26 0.83
CA ALA A 68 9.38 -4.10 1.44
C ALA A 68 9.30 -4.10 2.97
N LEU A 69 8.34 -3.36 3.55
CA LEU A 69 8.11 -3.36 4.99
C LEU A 69 7.70 -4.75 5.53
N ALA A 70 6.85 -5.46 4.79
CA ALA A 70 6.45 -6.82 5.15
C ALA A 70 7.65 -7.78 5.14
N LEU A 71 8.49 -7.72 4.10
CA LEU A 71 9.68 -8.55 3.99
C LEU A 71 10.68 -8.26 5.11
N LEU A 72 10.86 -7.00 5.51
CA LEU A 72 11.70 -6.62 6.65
C LEU A 72 11.17 -7.20 7.96
N GLY A 73 9.84 -7.20 8.18
CA GLY A 73 9.23 -7.80 9.36
C GLY A 73 9.22 -9.34 9.36
N LEU A 74 9.34 -9.97 8.19
CA LEU A 74 9.31 -11.42 8.01
C LEU A 74 10.68 -12.04 7.65
N ALA A 75 11.77 -11.26 7.73
CA ALA A 75 13.07 -11.62 7.16
C ALA A 75 13.59 -13.01 7.58
N GLU A 76 13.31 -13.45 8.81
CA GLU A 76 13.75 -14.76 9.33
C GLU A 76 12.81 -15.92 8.98
N LYS A 77 11.61 -15.64 8.46
CA LYS A 77 10.53 -16.64 8.26
C LYS A 77 10.22 -16.92 6.79
N ILE A 78 10.83 -16.19 5.86
CA ILE A 78 10.54 -16.29 4.43
C ILE A 78 11.60 -17.14 3.72
N SER A 79 11.14 -18.08 2.89
CA SER A 79 12.02 -18.86 2.01
C SER A 79 12.50 -18.05 0.80
N LEU A 80 13.72 -18.36 0.33
CA LEU A 80 14.32 -17.71 -0.84
C LEU A 80 13.43 -17.77 -2.10
N THR A 81 12.72 -18.88 -2.31
CA THR A 81 11.76 -19.05 -3.41
C THR A 81 10.65 -18.00 -3.38
N ARG A 82 10.08 -17.72 -2.19
CA ARG A 82 9.01 -16.71 -2.05
C ARG A 82 9.52 -15.31 -2.36
N ILE A 83 10.77 -15.00 -1.98
CA ILE A 83 11.42 -13.72 -2.29
C ILE A 83 11.55 -13.56 -3.81
N ILE A 84 12.10 -14.57 -4.50
CA ILE A 84 12.28 -14.53 -5.96
C ILE A 84 10.93 -14.34 -6.68
N CYS A 85 9.90 -15.10 -6.28
CA CYS A 85 8.56 -14.96 -6.87
C CYS A 85 7.96 -13.57 -6.62
N LEU A 86 8.12 -13.01 -5.42
CA LEU A 86 7.64 -11.66 -5.09
C LEU A 86 8.31 -10.58 -5.95
N PHE A 87 9.65 -10.61 -6.02
CA PHE A 87 10.39 -9.65 -6.83
C PHE A 87 10.09 -9.79 -8.33
N CYS A 88 9.85 -11.01 -8.82
CA CYS A 88 9.40 -11.26 -10.19
C CYS A 88 8.04 -10.59 -10.46
N GLY A 89 7.06 -10.80 -9.58
CA GLY A 89 5.74 -10.17 -9.69
C GLY A 89 5.82 -8.63 -9.68
N ILE A 90 6.58 -8.05 -8.74
CA ILE A 90 6.81 -6.60 -8.69
C ILE A 90 7.46 -6.09 -9.97
N SER A 91 8.47 -6.81 -10.49
CA SER A 91 9.17 -6.44 -11.72
C SER A 91 8.24 -6.44 -12.93
N LEU A 92 7.30 -7.40 -13.02
CA LEU A 92 6.29 -7.45 -14.08
C LEU A 92 5.33 -6.25 -14.02
N ILE A 93 4.89 -5.85 -12.81
CA ILE A 93 4.05 -4.66 -12.63
C ILE A 93 4.81 -3.41 -13.08
N LEU A 94 6.06 -3.24 -12.66
CA LEU A 94 6.90 -2.11 -13.05
C LEU A 94 7.19 -2.08 -14.56
N PHE A 95 7.45 -3.25 -15.16
CA PHE A 95 7.67 -3.38 -16.59
C PHE A 95 6.44 -2.93 -17.39
N SER A 96 5.25 -3.35 -16.95
CA SER A 96 3.98 -2.94 -17.56
C SER A 96 3.81 -1.41 -17.57
N LEU A 97 4.11 -0.75 -16.44
CA LEU A 97 3.99 0.72 -16.33
C LEU A 97 4.98 1.47 -17.23
N LYS A 98 6.17 0.91 -17.49
CA LYS A 98 7.16 1.52 -18.38
C LYS A 98 6.81 1.34 -19.86
N SER A 99 6.00 0.33 -20.19
CA SER A 99 5.58 0.04 -21.56
C SER A 99 4.34 0.81 -22.00
N ALA A 100 3.69 1.54 -21.08
CA ALA A 100 2.57 2.46 -21.35
C ALA A 100 3.09 3.85 -21.76
#